data_AF-A0A5B8C9W9-F1
#
_entry.id   AF-A0A5B8C9W9-F1
#
_cell.length_a   1.000
_cell.length_b   1.000
_cell.length_c   1.000
_cell.angle_alpha   90.00
_cell.angle_beta   90.00
_cell.angle_gamma   90.00
#
_symmetry.space_group_name_H-M   'P 1'
#
loop_
_entity.id
_entity.type
_entity.pdbx_description
1 polymer ?
#
loop_
_entity_poly.entity_id
_entity_poly.type
_entity_poly.pdbx_seq_one_letter_code
_entity_poly.pdbx_strand_id
1 'polypeptide(L)'
;MSLPDPASPTGRAVRALRTTLLACAGACFALGVMGVAVALLTEDASALWPGATLLGAGQLAMLVAAAVAGLGLRAVLRGAEPRPVTIRVRRHLATVRTVLAVVLTLGVVAWIFVRPSAVVAVVASGLVSAQAAVLLHLLKR
;
A
#
# COMPACT_ATOMS: atom_id res chain seq x y z
N MET A 1 3.73 17.37 -25.48
CA MET A 1 3.74 17.92 -24.10
C MET A 1 5.17 17.77 -23.60
N SER A 2 5.93 18.86 -23.49
CA SER A 2 7.32 18.80 -22.99
C SER A 2 7.30 18.38 -21.52
N LEU A 3 8.23 17.50 -21.13
CA LEU A 3 8.39 17.14 -19.73
C LEU A 3 8.91 18.36 -18.96
N PRO A 4 8.37 18.67 -17.76
CA PRO A 4 8.86 19.77 -16.95
C PRO A 4 10.34 19.55 -16.61
N ASP A 5 11.13 20.64 -16.61
CA ASP A 5 12.53 20.61 -16.21
C ASP A 5 12.67 19.89 -14.85
N PRO A 6 13.53 18.85 -14.72
CA PRO A 6 13.71 18.09 -13.49
C PRO A 6 14.17 18.95 -12.30
N ALA A 7 14.82 20.09 -12.55
CA ALA A 7 15.24 21.04 -11.53
C ALA A 7 14.10 21.97 -11.06
N SER A 8 12.97 22.02 -11.77
CA SER A 8 11.82 22.84 -11.38
C SER A 8 11.03 22.22 -10.22
N PRO A 9 10.31 23.01 -9.42
CA PRO A 9 9.39 22.50 -8.38
C PRO A 9 8.37 21.49 -8.93
N THR A 10 7.90 21.72 -10.15
CA THR A 10 6.97 20.85 -10.87
C THR A 10 7.62 19.52 -11.26
N GLY A 11 8.84 19.55 -11.82
CA GLY A 11 9.60 18.35 -12.17
C GLY A 11 9.87 17.45 -10.96
N ARG A 12 10.27 18.05 -9.83
CA ARG A 12 10.46 17.32 -8.56
C ARG A 12 9.16 16.68 -8.06
N ALA A 13 8.04 17.41 -8.09
CA ALA A 13 6.75 16.89 -7.66
C ALA A 13 6.27 15.74 -8.55
N VAL A 14 6.38 15.88 -9.87
CA VAL A 14 6.05 14.82 -10.83
C VAL A 14 6.89 13.57 -10.59
N ARG A 15 8.20 13.72 -10.40
CA ARG A 15 9.11 12.59 -10.12
C ARG A 15 8.71 11.88 -8.82
N ALA A 16 8.47 12.61 -7.74
CA ALA A 16 8.06 12.04 -6.45
C ALA A 16 6.73 11.28 -6.56
N LEU A 17 5.73 11.84 -7.25
CA LEU A 17 4.42 11.20 -7.45
C LEU A 17 4.52 9.96 -8.33
N ARG A 18 5.36 9.99 -9.38
CA ARG A 18 5.62 8.83 -10.23
C ARG A 18 6.32 7.70 -9.46
N THR A 19 7.33 8.03 -8.67
CA THR A 19 8.02 7.05 -7.80
C THR A 19 7.04 6.43 -6.81
N THR A 20 6.17 7.24 -6.21
CA THR A 20 5.12 6.77 -5.29
C THR A 20 4.18 5.78 -6.00
N LEU A 21 3.72 6.11 -7.21
CA LEU A 21 2.83 5.25 -7.99
C LEU A 21 3.51 3.92 -8.36
N LEU A 22 4.75 3.95 -8.85
CA LEU A 22 5.51 2.75 -9.20
C LEU A 22 5.80 1.87 -7.99
N ALA A 23 6.18 2.48 -6.86
CA ALA A 23 6.40 1.76 -5.62
C ALA A 23 5.10 1.09 -5.13
N CYS A 24 3.97 1.78 -5.23
CA CYS A 24 2.68 1.21 -4.84
C CYS A 24 2.25 0.06 -5.76
N ALA A 25 2.40 0.21 -7.07
CA ALA A 25 2.14 -0.85 -8.03
C ALA A 25 3.02 -2.08 -7.79
N GLY A 26 4.32 -1.88 -7.57
CA GLY A 26 5.28 -2.94 -7.26
C GLY A 26 4.93 -3.69 -5.97
N ALA A 27 4.57 -2.96 -4.91
CA ALA A 27 4.12 -3.59 -3.66
C ALA A 27 2.82 -4.38 -3.86
N CYS A 28 1.87 -3.85 -4.62
CA CYS A 28 0.61 -4.54 -4.92
C CYS A 28 0.84 -5.87 -5.66
N PHE A 29 1.76 -5.84 -6.64
CA PHE A 29 2.17 -7.03 -7.37
C PHE A 29 2.86 -8.05 -6.47
N ALA A 30 3.83 -7.62 -5.64
CA ALA A 30 4.53 -8.49 -4.71
C ALA A 30 3.57 -9.16 -3.71
N LEU A 31 2.62 -8.40 -3.16
CA LEU A 31 1.57 -8.94 -2.30
C LEU A 31 0.67 -9.95 -3.02
N GLY A 32 0.36 -9.71 -4.30
CA GLY A 32 -0.42 -10.63 -5.12
C GLY A 32 0.31 -11.95 -5.36
N VAL A 33 1.61 -11.88 -5.71
CA VAL A 33 2.46 -13.06 -5.85
C VAL A 33 2.54 -13.84 -4.54
N MET A 34 2.69 -13.16 -3.40
CA MET A 34 2.69 -13.81 -2.10
C MET A 34 1.33 -14.48 -1.80
N GLY A 35 0.21 -13.81 -2.11
CA GLY A 35 -1.13 -14.38 -1.95
C GLY A 35 -1.33 -15.65 -2.78
N VAL A 36 -0.87 -15.65 -4.03
CA VAL A 36 -0.89 -16.84 -4.90
C VAL A 36 0.01 -17.94 -4.34
N ALA A 37 1.22 -17.62 -3.89
CA ALA A 37 2.12 -18.60 -3.29
C ALA A 37 1.52 -19.26 -2.04
N VAL A 38 0.91 -18.47 -1.15
CA VAL A 38 0.20 -18.97 0.03
C VAL A 38 -1.00 -19.85 -0.38
N ALA A 39 -1.76 -19.44 -1.40
CA ALA A 39 -2.87 -20.22 -1.94
C ALA A 39 -2.43 -21.60 -2.48
N LEU A 40 -1.28 -21.66 -3.16
CA LEU A 40 -0.75 -22.89 -3.73
C LEU A 40 -0.11 -23.82 -2.68
N LEU A 41 0.42 -23.27 -1.58
CA LEU A 41 1.11 -24.02 -0.53
C LEU A 41 0.17 -24.49 0.60
N THR A 42 -1.07 -24.01 0.64
CA THR A 42 -2.03 -24.38 1.69
C THR A 42 -3.02 -25.40 1.15
N GLU A 43 -2.98 -26.62 1.69
CA GLU A 43 -3.87 -27.71 1.28
C GLU A 43 -5.31 -27.53 1.81
N ASP A 44 -5.47 -26.92 2.99
CA ASP A 44 -6.76 -26.66 3.60
C ASP A 44 -7.28 -25.27 3.23
N ALA A 45 -8.29 -25.24 2.35
CA ALA A 45 -8.93 -23.99 1.92
C ALA A 45 -9.52 -23.16 3.07
N SER A 46 -9.88 -23.79 4.19
CA SER A 46 -10.42 -23.08 5.36
C SER A 46 -9.34 -22.33 6.15
N ALA A 47 -8.08 -22.76 6.04
CA ALA A 47 -6.92 -22.11 6.65
C ALA A 47 -6.36 -20.94 5.81
N LEU A 48 -6.80 -20.79 4.55
CA LEU A 48 -6.37 -19.72 3.64
C LEU A 48 -6.97 -18.35 3.97
N TRP A 49 -8.24 -18.33 4.39
CA TRP A 49 -9.00 -17.10 4.55
C TRP A 49 -8.38 -16.08 5.53
N PRO A 50 -7.82 -16.50 6.69
CA PRO A 50 -7.16 -15.58 7.61
C PRO A 50 -5.97 -14.84 6.99
N GLY A 51 -5.09 -15.55 6.29
CA GLY A 51 -3.93 -14.94 5.64
C GLY A 51 -4.33 -14.08 4.43
N ALA A 52 -5.26 -14.60 3.61
CA ALA A 52 -5.73 -13.93 2.40
C ALA A 52 -6.39 -12.57 2.71
N THR A 53 -7.20 -12.48 3.77
CA THR A 53 -7.84 -11.22 4.17
C THR A 53 -6.83 -10.16 4.62
N LEU A 54 -5.76 -10.55 5.33
CA LEU A 54 -4.69 -9.65 5.74
C LEU A 54 -3.86 -9.15 4.55
N LEU A 55 -3.47 -10.06 3.65
CA LEU A 55 -2.77 -9.70 2.40
C LEU A 55 -3.63 -8.79 1.52
N GLY A 56 -4.92 -9.09 1.41
CA GLY A 56 -5.89 -8.28 0.69
C GLY A 56 -6.03 -6.87 1.26
N ALA A 57 -6.00 -6.71 2.59
CA ALA A 57 -5.99 -5.39 3.22
C ALA A 57 -4.74 -4.58 2.85
N GLY A 58 -3.57 -5.23 2.83
CA GLY A 58 -2.33 -4.63 2.33
C GLY A 58 -2.44 -4.18 0.87
N GLN A 59 -2.96 -5.04 -0.01
CA GLN A 59 -3.14 -4.72 -1.42
C GLN A 59 -4.11 -3.55 -1.62
N LEU A 60 -5.26 -3.58 -0.96
CA LEU A 60 -6.25 -2.50 -1.04
C LEU A 60 -5.66 -1.16 -0.62
N ALA A 61 -4.88 -1.13 0.47
CA ALA A 61 -4.19 0.07 0.91
C ALA A 61 -3.19 0.59 -0.15
N MET A 62 -2.44 -0.29 -0.81
CA MET A 62 -1.53 0.10 -1.89
C MET A 62 -2.27 0.62 -3.13
N LEU A 63 -3.42 0.05 -3.48
CA LEU A 63 -4.28 0.55 -4.56
C LEU A 63 -4.80 1.95 -4.25
N VAL A 64 -5.29 2.18 -3.02
CA VAL A 64 -5.76 3.50 -2.59
C VAL A 64 -4.61 4.52 -2.63
N ALA A 65 -3.42 4.15 -2.13
CA ALA A 65 -2.24 5.00 -2.20
C ALA A 65 -1.82 5.34 -3.64
N ALA A 66 -1.84 4.34 -4.53
CA ALA A 66 -1.56 4.52 -5.96
C ALA A 66 -2.58 5.46 -6.62
N ALA A 67 -3.87 5.31 -6.31
CA ALA A 67 -4.93 6.17 -6.82
C ALA A 67 -4.74 7.62 -6.38
N VAL A 68 -4.46 7.85 -5.09
CA VAL A 68 -4.17 9.18 -4.55
C VAL A 68 -2.95 9.81 -5.23
N ALA A 69 -1.85 9.05 -5.38
CA ALA A 69 -0.65 9.53 -6.06
C ALA A 69 -0.91 9.84 -7.54
N GLY A 70 -1.68 8.99 -8.23
CA GLY A 70 -2.07 9.18 -9.63
C GLY A 70 -2.98 10.39 -9.84
N LEU A 71 -3.93 10.63 -8.93
CA LEU A 71 -4.76 11.84 -8.94
C LEU A 71 -3.93 13.10 -8.71
N GLY A 72 -2.99 13.06 -7.75
CA GLY A 72 -2.03 14.14 -7.52
C GLY A 72 -1.17 14.43 -8.75
N LEU A 73 -0.67 13.37 -9.41
CA LEU A 73 0.12 13.50 -10.64
C LEU A 73 -0.68 14.15 -11.76
N ARG A 74 -1.92 13.67 -11.99
CA ARG A 74 -2.83 14.26 -12.99
C ARG A 74 -3.13 15.73 -12.70
N ALA A 75 -3.30 16.11 -11.43
CA ALA A 75 -3.55 17.50 -11.05
C ALA A 75 -2.35 18.40 -11.37
N VAL A 76 -1.13 17.99 -11.02
CA VAL A 76 0.10 18.76 -11.32
C VAL A 76 0.32 18.88 -12.84
N LEU A 77 0.08 17.80 -13.59
CA LEU A 77 0.19 17.82 -15.06
C LEU A 77 -0.87 18.71 -15.73
N ARG A 78 -2.02 18.94 -15.09
CA ARG A 78 -3.06 19.87 -15.53
C ARG A 78 -2.81 21.32 -15.09
N GLY A 79 -1.66 21.61 -14.49
CA GLY A 79 -1.27 22.96 -14.10
C GLY A 79 -1.62 23.35 -12.65
N ALA A 80 -2.06 22.42 -11.81
CA ALA A 80 -2.25 22.71 -10.40
C ALA A 80 -0.91 22.96 -9.69
N GLU A 81 -0.92 23.84 -8.70
CA GLU A 81 0.28 24.16 -7.93
C GLU A 81 0.87 22.91 -7.22
N PRO A 82 2.18 22.62 -7.40
CA PRO A 82 2.79 21.40 -6.87
C PRO A 82 2.74 21.25 -5.35
N ARG A 83 2.90 22.36 -4.62
CA ARG A 83 3.03 22.38 -3.16
C ARG A 83 1.75 21.93 -2.43
N PRO A 84 0.57 22.52 -2.70
CA PRO A 84 -0.67 22.06 -2.05
C PRO A 84 -1.04 20.63 -2.42
N VAL A 85 -0.80 20.20 -3.67
CA VAL A 85 -1.07 18.84 -4.13
C VAL A 85 -0.22 17.81 -3.38
N THR A 86 1.09 18.05 -3.28
CA THR A 86 2.01 17.12 -2.60
C THR A 86 1.73 17.02 -1.10
N ILE A 87 1.38 18.13 -0.43
CA ILE A 87 0.95 18.11 0.98
C ILE A 87 -0.30 17.25 1.17
N ARG A 88 -1.30 17.43 0.30
CA ARG A 88 -2.55 16.65 0.35
C ARG A 88 -2.28 15.15 0.15
N VAL A 89 -1.47 14.79 -0.85
CA VAL A 89 -1.07 13.39 -1.11
C VAL A 89 -0.38 12.80 0.13
N ARG A 90 0.61 13.50 0.72
CA ARG A 90 1.30 13.04 1.93
C ARG A 90 0.36 12.80 3.11
N ARG A 91 -0.63 13.68 3.32
CA ARG A 91 -1.64 13.52 4.37
C ARG A 91 -2.51 12.28 4.16
N HIS A 92 -2.94 12.03 2.92
CA HIS A 92 -3.69 10.83 2.59
C HIS A 92 -2.84 9.56 2.78
N LEU A 93 -1.58 9.54 2.33
CA LEU A 93 -0.67 8.41 2.55
C LEU A 93 -0.47 8.12 4.06
N ALA A 94 -0.35 9.16 4.88
CA ALA A 94 -0.26 9.01 6.33
C ALA A 94 -1.55 8.42 6.94
N THR A 95 -2.72 8.82 6.42
CA THR A 95 -4.02 8.29 6.84
C THR A 95 -4.14 6.82 6.45
N VAL A 96 -3.86 6.47 5.19
CA VAL A 96 -3.88 5.08 4.68
C VAL A 96 -2.95 4.19 5.48
N ARG A 97 -1.72 4.64 5.77
CA ARG A 97 -0.79 3.92 6.66
C ARG A 97 -1.40 3.62 8.02
N THR A 98 -2.02 4.63 8.64
CA THR A 98 -2.57 4.50 10.00
C THR A 98 -3.75 3.53 10.02
N VAL A 99 -4.68 3.67 9.05
CA VAL A 99 -5.80 2.76 8.87
C VAL A 99 -5.32 1.33 8.62
N LEU A 100 -4.35 1.15 7.72
CA LEU A 100 -3.77 -0.17 7.45
C LEU A 100 -3.16 -0.79 8.72
N ALA A 101 -2.38 -0.03 9.49
CA ALA A 101 -1.80 -0.53 10.73
C ALA A 101 -2.87 -1.00 11.73
N VAL A 102 -3.92 -0.20 11.93
CA VAL A 102 -5.05 -0.56 12.81
C VAL A 102 -5.76 -1.82 12.30
N VAL A 103 -6.09 -1.88 11.00
CA VAL A 103 -6.75 -3.03 10.39
C VAL A 103 -5.92 -4.30 10.53
N LEU A 104 -4.61 -4.23 10.28
CA LEU A 104 -3.72 -5.39 10.44
C LEU A 104 -3.61 -5.84 11.89
N THR A 105 -3.47 -4.92 12.85
CA THR A 105 -3.42 -5.27 14.26
C THR A 105 -4.72 -5.93 14.72
N LEU A 106 -5.87 -5.33 14.40
CA LEU A 106 -7.17 -5.89 14.76
C LEU A 106 -7.43 -7.23 14.05
N GLY A 107 -7.08 -7.34 12.77
CA GLY A 107 -7.25 -8.56 11.99
C GLY A 107 -6.38 -9.71 12.50
N VAL A 108 -5.11 -9.45 12.83
CA VAL A 108 -4.22 -10.45 13.43
C VAL A 108 -4.77 -10.92 14.77
N VAL A 109 -5.14 -10.00 15.66
CA VAL A 109 -5.69 -10.33 16.98
C VAL A 109 -6.97 -11.16 16.83
N ALA A 110 -7.93 -10.71 16.00
CA ALA A 110 -9.18 -11.42 15.78
C ALA A 110 -8.96 -12.84 15.25
N TRP A 111 -8.08 -13.01 14.25
CA TRP A 111 -7.83 -14.33 13.67
C TRP A 111 -7.12 -15.29 14.61
N ILE A 112 -6.21 -14.80 15.46
CA ILE A 112 -5.57 -15.63 16.49
C ILE A 112 -6.63 -16.20 17.46
N PHE A 113 -7.62 -15.40 17.86
CA PHE A 113 -8.70 -15.86 18.74
C PHE A 113 -9.68 -16.82 18.06
N VAL A 114 -10.03 -16.57 16.80
CA VAL A 114 -11.02 -17.39 16.05
C VAL A 114 -10.41 -18.69 15.53
N ARG A 115 -9.14 -18.68 15.13
CA ARG A 115 -8.42 -19.80 14.52
C ARG A 115 -6.97 -19.89 15.04
N PRO A 116 -6.76 -20.38 16.28
CA PRO A 116 -5.42 -20.48 16.86
C PRO A 116 -4.49 -21.44 16.10
N SER A 117 -5.04 -22.42 15.38
CA SER A 117 -4.26 -23.30 14.50
C SER A 117 -3.61 -22.56 13.31
N ALA A 118 -4.13 -21.40 12.92
CA ALA A 118 -3.64 -20.61 11.79
C ALA A 118 -2.69 -19.46 12.20
N VAL A 119 -2.24 -19.41 13.45
CA VAL A 119 -1.42 -18.30 14.00
C VAL A 119 -0.21 -17.99 13.11
N VAL A 120 0.52 -19.01 12.66
CA VAL A 120 1.72 -18.79 11.82
C VAL A 120 1.37 -18.10 10.50
N ALA A 121 0.33 -18.56 9.81
CA ALA A 121 -0.13 -17.98 8.55
C ALA A 121 -0.63 -16.54 8.74
N VAL A 122 -1.37 -16.29 9.83
CA VAL A 122 -1.91 -14.97 10.21
C VAL A 122 -0.77 -13.99 10.50
N VAL A 123 0.21 -14.39 11.31
CA VAL A 123 1.35 -13.54 11.67
C VAL A 123 2.22 -13.27 10.45
N ALA A 124 2.54 -14.29 9.64
CA ALA A 124 3.33 -14.13 8.42
C ALA A 124 2.64 -13.18 7.43
N SER A 125 1.35 -13.38 7.16
CA SER A 125 0.56 -12.54 6.25
C SER A 125 0.40 -11.11 6.77
N GLY A 126 0.20 -10.96 8.08
CA GLY A 126 0.15 -9.67 8.75
C GLY A 126 1.48 -8.93 8.65
N LEU A 127 2.61 -9.63 8.85
CA LEU A 127 3.96 -9.05 8.73
C LEU A 127 4.26 -8.61 7.31
N VAL A 128 3.98 -9.44 6.32
CA VAL A 128 4.14 -9.10 4.90
C VAL A 128 3.29 -7.87 4.55
N SER A 129 2.05 -7.81 5.01
CA SER A 129 1.18 -6.66 4.79
C SER A 129 1.65 -5.41 5.55
N ALA A 130 2.28 -5.58 6.72
CA ALA A 130 2.86 -4.47 7.48
C ALA A 130 4.04 -3.82 6.74
N GLN A 131 4.73 -4.54 5.85
CA GLN A 131 5.76 -3.95 4.98
C GLN A 131 5.17 -2.87 4.07
N ALA A 132 3.90 -2.98 3.66
CA ALA A 132 3.21 -1.93 2.93
C ALA A 132 3.05 -0.65 3.79
N ALA A 133 2.76 -0.78 5.09
CA ALA A 133 2.69 0.36 6.00
C ALA A 133 4.06 1.03 6.23
N VAL A 134 5.15 0.26 6.18
CA VAL A 134 6.53 0.78 6.20
C VAL A 134 6.82 1.53 4.89
N LEU A 135 6.51 0.95 3.73
CA LEU A 135 6.67 1.62 2.45
C LEU A 135 5.92 2.96 2.39
N LEU A 136 4.65 2.98 2.81
CA LEU A 136 3.86 4.21 2.91
C LEU A 136 4.47 5.25 3.88
N HIS A 137 5.19 4.80 4.91
CA HIS A 137 5.95 5.70 5.79
C HIS A 137 7.10 6.38 5.08
N LEU A 138 7.83 5.62 4.26
CA LEU A 138 8.98 6.14 3.53
C LEU A 138 8.52 7.09 2.43
N LEU A 139 7.43 6.76 1.73
CA LEU A 139 6.88 7.58 0.65
C LEU A 139 6.24 8.90 1.14
N LYS A 140 5.82 8.99 2.40
CA LYS A 140 5.31 10.25 2.96
C LYS A 140 6.41 11.22 3.43
N ARG A 141 7.65 10.74 3.62
CA ARG A 141 8.81 11.56 4.00
C ARG A 141 9.28 12.38 2.80
#